data_AF-A0A367RMC3-F1
#
_entry.id   AF-A0A367RMC3-F1
#
_cell.length_a   1.000
_cell.length_b   1.000
_cell.length_c   1.000
_cell.angle_alpha   90.00
_cell.angle_beta   90.00
_cell.angle_gamma   90.00
#
_symmetry.space_group_name_H-M   'P 1'
#
loop_
_entity.id
_entity.type
_entity.pdbx_description
1 polymer ?
#
loop_
_entity_poly.entity_id
_entity_poly.type
_entity_poly.pdbx_seq_one_letter_code
_entity_poly.pdbx_strand_id
1 'polypeptide(L)'
;MKPNDENGKLPPQQRPFRRLIISGSNRRQYNCPGVDSKSRTLMLRMAERLPQNWEIDYEDLGNVYARARIQSCNACVSTSE
;
A
#
# COMPACT_ATOMS: atom_id res chain seq x y z
N MET A 1 0.22 7.02 -13.90
CA MET A 1 -1.19 7.35 -14.19
C MET A 1 -2.06 7.04 -12.97
N LYS A 2 -3.19 7.76 -12.74
CA LYS A 2 -4.14 7.34 -11.69
C LYS A 2 -4.79 6.01 -12.12
N PRO A 3 -4.83 4.99 -11.24
CA PRO A 3 -5.48 3.71 -11.53
C PRO A 3 -6.94 3.89 -11.95
N ASN A 4 -7.38 3.15 -12.97
CA ASN A 4 -8.77 3.15 -13.43
C ASN A 4 -9.32 1.71 -13.41
N ASP A 5 -10.27 1.45 -12.52
CA ASP A 5 -10.85 0.11 -12.35
C ASP A 5 -11.61 -0.39 -13.59
N GLU A 6 -12.06 0.52 -14.47
CA GLU A 6 -12.68 0.15 -15.74
C GLU A 6 -11.71 -0.54 -16.70
N ASN A 7 -10.39 -0.34 -16.55
CA ASN A 7 -9.38 -1.01 -17.38
C ASN A 7 -9.36 -2.53 -17.14
N GLY A 8 -9.91 -3.02 -16.03
CA GLY A 8 -10.13 -4.45 -15.82
C GLY A 8 -11.09 -5.08 -16.84
N LYS A 9 -11.95 -4.28 -17.49
CA LYS A 9 -12.91 -4.74 -18.50
C LYS A 9 -12.30 -4.84 -19.90
N LEU A 10 -11.12 -4.26 -20.14
CA LEU A 10 -10.44 -4.33 -21.42
C LEU A 10 -9.95 -5.74 -21.75
N PRO A 11 -9.75 -6.08 -23.04
CA PRO A 11 -9.03 -7.29 -23.44
C PRO A 11 -7.64 -7.33 -22.79
N PRO A 12 -7.12 -8.51 -22.37
CA PRO A 12 -5.86 -8.62 -21.64
C PRO A 12 -4.66 -7.90 -22.28
N GLN A 13 -4.60 -7.88 -23.61
CA GLN A 13 -3.53 -7.25 -24.39
C GLN A 13 -3.57 -5.72 -24.35
N GLN A 14 -4.71 -5.14 -23.99
CA GLN A 14 -4.93 -3.69 -23.92
C GLN A 14 -4.91 -3.17 -22.47
N ARG A 15 -4.77 -4.05 -21.48
CA ARG A 15 -4.74 -3.64 -20.07
C ARG A 15 -3.39 -2.98 -19.76
N PRO A 16 -3.38 -1.79 -19.14
CA PRO A 16 -2.15 -1.22 -18.63
C PRO A 16 -1.58 -2.11 -17.52
N PHE A 17 -0.26 -2.10 -17.36
CA PHE A 17 0.38 -2.81 -16.26
C PHE A 17 0.06 -2.09 -14.95
N ARG A 18 -0.56 -2.80 -14.00
CA ARG A 18 -0.97 -2.27 -12.70
C ARG A 18 -0.08 -2.80 -11.59
N ARG A 19 0.42 -1.90 -10.75
CA ARG A 19 1.26 -2.21 -9.59
C ARG A 19 0.63 -1.63 -8.32
N LEU A 20 0.56 -2.46 -7.29
CA LEU A 20 0.35 -2.02 -5.92
C LEU A 20 1.69 -1.96 -5.16
N ILE A 21 1.97 -0.82 -4.52
CA ILE A 21 3.08 -0.66 -3.57
C ILE A 21 2.53 -0.67 -2.14
N ILE A 22 3.12 -1.45 -1.26
CA ILE A 22 2.72 -1.46 0.15
C ILE A 22 3.91 -1.08 1.02
N SER A 23 3.76 -0.01 1.82
CA SER A 23 4.70 0.32 2.90
C SER A 23 4.17 -0.29 4.20
N GLY A 24 4.87 -1.30 4.70
CA GLY A 24 4.49 -2.04 5.92
C GLY A 24 5.12 -1.50 7.22
N SER A 25 5.83 -0.38 7.18
CA SER A 25 6.47 0.17 8.37
C SER A 25 5.46 0.73 9.35
N ASN A 26 5.57 0.37 10.63
CA ASN A 26 4.70 0.88 11.70
C ASN A 26 5.13 2.26 12.22
N ARG A 27 6.21 2.86 11.67
CA ARG A 27 6.58 4.25 11.97
C ARG A 27 5.61 5.19 11.28
N ARG A 28 5.03 6.11 12.05
CA ARG A 28 4.02 7.07 11.56
C ARG A 28 4.67 8.41 11.30
N GLN A 29 4.12 9.15 10.36
CA GLN A 29 4.58 10.51 10.03
C GLN A 29 4.60 11.44 11.26
N TYR A 30 3.68 11.24 12.22
CA TYR A 30 3.51 12.12 13.39
C TYR A 30 3.98 11.52 14.72
N ASN A 31 4.49 10.28 14.76
CA ASN A 31 4.86 9.62 16.04
C ASN A 31 6.37 9.53 16.30
N CYS A 32 7.22 9.77 15.30
CA CYS A 32 8.67 9.72 15.45
C CYS A 32 9.25 11.13 15.20
N PRO A 33 9.85 11.79 16.20
CA PRO A 33 10.50 13.08 15.98
C PRO A 33 11.63 12.89 14.95
N GLY A 34 11.47 13.53 13.78
CA GLY A 34 12.53 13.70 12.79
C GLY A 34 12.81 12.54 11.82
N VAL A 35 11.99 11.48 11.78
CA VAL A 35 12.27 10.34 10.88
C VAL A 35 11.02 9.88 10.14
N ASP A 36 10.87 10.35 8.90
CA ASP A 36 9.99 9.71 7.93
C ASP A 36 10.43 8.25 7.74
N SER A 37 9.47 7.33 7.69
CA SER A 37 9.75 5.91 7.55
C SER A 37 10.58 5.63 6.29
N LYS A 38 11.75 4.98 6.41
CA LYS A 38 12.57 4.57 5.24
C LYS A 38 11.76 3.78 4.20
N SER A 39 10.82 2.95 4.67
CA SER A 39 9.87 2.21 3.84
C SER A 39 8.95 3.15 3.05
N ARG A 40 8.40 4.17 3.72
CA ARG A 40 7.54 5.19 3.08
C ARG A 40 8.34 6.01 2.08
N THR A 41 9.54 6.47 2.44
CA THR A 41 10.42 7.21 1.53
C THR A 41 10.73 6.38 0.28
N LEU A 42 11.02 5.08 0.44
CA LEU A 42 11.24 4.18 -0.69
C LEU A 42 9.97 4.02 -1.53
N MET A 43 8.81 3.78 -0.92
CA MET A 43 7.53 3.68 -1.61
C MET A 43 7.24 4.91 -2.48
N LEU A 44 7.38 6.11 -1.93
CA LEU A 44 7.16 7.37 -2.65
C LEU A 44 8.15 7.52 -3.80
N ARG A 45 9.44 7.24 -3.57
CA ARG A 45 10.48 7.27 -4.62
C ARG A 45 10.23 6.26 -5.73
N MET A 46 9.66 5.10 -5.43
CA MET A 46 9.29 4.13 -6.45
C MET A 46 8.06 4.59 -7.23
N ALA A 47 7.05 5.17 -6.57
CA ALA A 47 5.88 5.70 -7.24
C ALA A 47 6.25 6.80 -8.25
N GLU A 48 7.21 7.66 -7.91
CA GLU A 48 7.73 8.71 -8.80
C GLU A 48 8.55 8.17 -9.99
N ARG A 49 9.33 7.10 -9.78
CA ARG A 49 10.28 6.59 -10.78
C ARG A 49 9.72 5.52 -11.70
N LEU A 50 8.57 4.94 -11.39
CA LEU A 50 7.97 3.94 -12.25
C LEU A 50 7.45 4.54 -13.56
N PRO A 51 7.34 3.72 -14.62
CA PRO A 51 6.80 4.17 -15.89
C PRO A 51 5.41 4.80 -15.72
N GLN A 52 5.23 6.00 -16.27
CA GLN A 52 4.00 6.80 -16.06
C GLN A 52 2.78 6.21 -16.76
N ASN A 53 2.99 5.37 -17.78
CA ASN A 53 1.97 4.59 -18.46
C ASN A 53 1.46 3.39 -17.64
N TRP A 54 2.08 3.11 -16.49
CA TRP A 54 1.57 2.12 -15.55
C TRP A 54 0.54 2.74 -14.62
N GLU A 55 -0.37 1.89 -14.16
CA GLU A 55 -1.27 2.20 -13.06
C GLU A 55 -0.54 1.89 -11.76
N ILE A 56 -0.43 2.89 -10.89
CA ILE A 56 0.34 2.78 -9.65
C ILE A 56 -0.59 3.12 -8.49
N ASP A 57 -0.95 2.10 -7.72
CA ASP A 57 -1.58 2.22 -6.42
C ASP A 57 -0.49 2.15 -5.33
N TYR A 58 -0.62 2.90 -4.25
CA TYR A 58 0.24 2.71 -3.08
C TYR A 58 -0.54 2.86 -1.78
N GLU A 59 -0.18 2.02 -0.82
CA GLU A 59 -0.82 1.91 0.50
C GLU A 59 0.24 2.00 1.59
N ASP A 60 0.09 2.97 2.50
CA ASP A 60 0.97 3.13 3.66
C ASP A 60 0.30 2.60 4.92
N LEU A 61 0.48 1.31 5.20
CA LEU A 61 -0.25 0.59 6.25
C LEU A 61 -0.04 1.18 7.65
N GLY A 62 1.17 1.68 7.93
CA GLY A 62 1.48 2.23 9.25
C GLY A 62 0.97 3.64 9.47
N ASN A 63 0.81 4.43 8.40
CA ASN A 63 0.36 5.81 8.49
C ASN A 63 -1.16 5.98 8.50
N VAL A 64 -1.93 4.91 8.27
CA VAL A 64 -3.38 4.90 8.45
C VAL A 64 -3.69 4.67 9.94
N TYR A 65 -4.17 5.72 10.60
CA TYR A 65 -4.65 5.62 11.99
C TYR A 65 -5.91 4.74 12.06
N ALA A 66 -5.98 3.88 13.08
CA ALA A 66 -7.16 3.06 13.41
C ALA A 66 -7.72 2.16 12.29
N ARG A 67 -6.89 1.71 11.32
CA ARG A 67 -7.31 0.66 10.37
C ARG A 67 -7.73 -0.58 11.15
N ALA A 68 -8.86 -1.18 10.79
CA ALA A 68 -9.28 -2.47 11.34
C ALA A 68 -8.15 -3.49 11.16
N ARG A 69 -7.77 -4.15 12.25
CA ARG A 69 -6.75 -5.19 12.25
C ARG A 69 -7.44 -6.50 12.56
N ILE A 70 -6.99 -7.57 11.90
CA ILE A 70 -7.30 -8.92 12.37
C ILE A 70 -6.59 -9.05 13.71
N GLN A 71 -7.35 -8.94 14.79
CA GLN A 71 -6.89 -9.15 16.15
C GLN A 71 -7.76 -10.24 16.75
N SER A 72 -7.13 -11.15 17.48
CA SER A 72 -7.85 -12.05 18.38
C SER A 72 -8.73 -11.22 19.31
N CYS A 73 -10.00 -11.56 19.47
CA CYS A 73 -10.78 -11.04 20.58
C CYS A 73 -10.13 -11.52 21.89
N ASN A 74 -9.70 -10.61 22.76
CA ASN A 74 -9.27 -10.92 24.14
C ASN A 74 -8.43 -12.20 24.32
N ALA A 75 -7.33 -12.33 23.58
CA ALA A 75 -6.41 -13.48 23.63
C ALA A 75 -6.99 -14.85 23.22
N CYS A 76 -8.15 -14.89 22.55
CA CYS A 76 -8.60 -16.09 21.85
C CYS A 76 -7.66 -16.36 20.67
N VAL A 77 -6.68 -17.23 20.88
CA VAL A 77 -5.81 -17.75 19.83
C VAL A 77 -6.68 -18.47 18.81
N SER A 78 -6.91 -17.85 17.65
CA SER A 78 -7.54 -18.50 16.51
C SER A 78 -6.51 -19.43 15.87
N THR A 79 -6.42 -20.67 16.35
CA THR A 79 -5.85 -21.75 15.54
C THR A 79 -6.90 -22.12 14.51
N SER A 80 -6.64 -21.76 13.25
CA SER A 80 -7.35 -22.35 12.12
C SER A 80 -6.96 -23.83 12.07
N GLU A 81 -7.87 -24.72 12.48
CA GLU A 81 -7.82 -26.13 12.06
C GLU A 81 -8.43 -26.28 10.66
#